data_AF-A0A9J7KXB0-F1
#
_entry.id   AF-A0A9J7KXB0-F1
#
_cell.length_a   1.000
_cell.length_b   1.000
_cell.length_c   1.000
_cell.angle_alpha   90.00
_cell.angle_beta   90.00
_cell.angle_gamma   90.00
#
_symmetry.space_group_name_H-M   'P 1'
#
loop_
_entity.id
_entity.type
_entity.pdbx_description
1 polymer ?
#
loop_
_entity_poly.entity_id
_entity_poly.type
_entity_poly.pdbx_seq_one_letter_code
_entity_poly.pdbx_strand_id
1 'polypeptide(L)'
;MAGHGAFLLVTLISMLSLAAGEEAYLTSLQGWAYYKVRASGTMTSSNIKSTCEAAGYIMPCPAEPTCPSMSSACVNTGLGTCSWPMDGISRVLCANNPLQCPVMDGIFAYYTSFRGQAIGAYSGNNQYFHGADYSNRFALCAKDIEGCASDPCHHGGTCVDGVNSYTCRCVPGFTGDDCENDIDECVEGTHACLNGATCLNTPGNYSCTCRDGWTGRNCETVLNSDKCFQLSEEPKPHRLAEGYCALRGGALAGVKTVAEQEFLTGEIRLGTDVSHWIGLKNGPEHFLYTDLSTMSSQLRWMPGKPENLCALLDKNGNYDLNADFCTEQYNYVCESDVVTCKQNVCLNGGNCTACFNENYAYCDCAPGFVGDHCEINIDECASDPCQYGGTCVDGVNSYTCHCVPGFTGDDCENDVDLCANNPCPPNWGCDDFGHYFICNGYGRVDAGQYRCKSFSCPFGWSCQDVGQLSLTCGAHA
;
A
#
# COMPACT_ATOMS: atom_id res chain seq x y z
N MET A 1 44.36 14.75 -16.67
CA MET A 1 43.54 14.22 -17.78
C MET A 1 42.10 14.40 -17.30
N ALA A 2 41.34 15.41 -17.79
CA ALA A 2 40.32 15.26 -18.85
C ALA A 2 39.30 14.16 -18.52
N GLY A 3 37.96 14.34 -18.45
CA GLY A 3 37.02 15.47 -18.61
C GLY A 3 35.59 14.93 -18.37
N HIS A 4 34.42 15.59 -18.54
CA HIS A 4 33.96 16.95 -18.90
C HIS A 4 32.48 17.10 -18.41
N GLY A 5 31.84 18.27 -18.50
CA GLY A 5 30.38 18.45 -18.28
C GLY A 5 30.00 19.46 -17.17
N ALA A 6 30.36 20.74 -17.25
CA ALA A 6 29.66 21.76 -18.06
C ALA A 6 28.23 22.12 -17.57
N PHE A 7 28.11 22.68 -16.36
CA PHE A 7 27.01 23.59 -15.99
C PHE A 7 27.39 25.05 -16.32
N LEU A 8 26.38 25.93 -16.37
CA LEU A 8 26.43 27.36 -16.78
C LEU A 8 26.57 27.59 -18.30
N LEU A 9 25.46 27.42 -18.99
CA LEU A 9 25.18 28.07 -20.27
C LEU A 9 23.83 28.77 -20.20
N VAL A 10 23.80 29.94 -19.54
CA VAL A 10 22.73 30.93 -19.71
C VAL A 10 23.34 32.10 -20.46
N THR A 11 23.14 32.11 -21.77
CA THR A 11 23.65 33.12 -22.68
C THR A 11 23.01 34.48 -22.41
N LEU A 12 23.85 35.52 -22.40
CA LEU A 12 23.42 36.90 -22.61
C LEU A 12 22.58 36.99 -23.89
N ILE A 13 21.29 37.28 -23.75
CA ILE A 13 20.55 38.02 -24.77
C ILE A 13 20.64 39.50 -24.39
N SER A 14 21.11 40.29 -25.35
CA SER A 14 21.40 41.71 -25.24
C SER A 14 20.18 42.56 -24.94
N MET A 15 20.42 43.72 -24.33
CA MET A 15 19.44 44.80 -24.17
C MET A 15 18.70 45.09 -25.49
N LEU A 16 17.38 44.87 -25.48
CA LEU A 16 16.44 45.41 -26.46
C LEU A 16 15.32 46.10 -25.66
N SER A 17 15.28 47.43 -25.77
CA SER A 17 14.21 48.33 -25.32
C SER A 17 13.59 48.10 -23.92
N LEU A 18 14.01 48.92 -22.94
CA LEU A 18 13.03 49.42 -21.96
C LEU A 18 11.95 50.21 -22.72
N ALA A 19 10.73 49.67 -22.84
CA ALA A 19 9.49 50.45 -23.02
C ALA A 19 8.17 49.61 -23.04
N ALA A 20 7.97 48.63 -22.16
CA ALA A 20 6.63 48.10 -21.82
C ALA A 20 6.67 47.22 -20.55
N GLY A 21 5.64 47.33 -19.70
CA GLY A 21 5.31 46.30 -18.70
C GLY A 21 6.29 46.07 -17.54
N GLU A 22 6.22 46.90 -16.49
CA GLU A 22 6.54 46.38 -15.15
C GLU A 22 5.37 45.49 -14.70
N GLU A 23 5.61 44.20 -14.57
CA GLU A 23 4.69 43.26 -13.94
C GLU A 23 5.28 42.70 -12.64
N ALA A 24 4.43 42.39 -11.66
CA ALA A 24 4.85 41.67 -10.46
C ALA A 24 3.69 40.87 -9.86
N TYR A 25 4.00 39.66 -9.40
CA TYR A 25 3.10 38.83 -8.61
C TYR A 25 2.73 39.53 -7.29
N LEU A 26 1.48 39.38 -6.87
CA LEU A 26 0.96 39.89 -5.61
C LEU A 26 0.66 38.76 -4.62
N THR A 27 -0.29 37.89 -4.97
CA THR A 27 -0.78 36.80 -4.11
C THR A 27 -1.56 35.78 -4.93
N SER A 28 -1.77 34.59 -4.40
CA SER A 28 -2.82 33.66 -4.83
C SER A 28 -4.03 33.75 -3.90
N LEU A 29 -5.24 33.59 -4.43
CA LEU A 29 -6.48 33.49 -3.66
C LEU A 29 -7.57 32.82 -4.51
N GLN A 30 -8.37 31.91 -3.93
CA GLN A 30 -9.52 31.25 -4.57
C GLN A 30 -9.22 30.62 -5.96
N GLY A 31 -8.03 30.02 -6.14
CA GLY A 31 -7.64 29.42 -7.42
C GLY A 31 -7.04 30.38 -8.44
N TRP A 32 -6.91 31.68 -8.13
CA TRP A 32 -6.32 32.68 -9.03
C TRP A 32 -5.00 33.23 -8.50
N ALA A 33 -4.02 33.40 -9.37
CA ALA A 33 -2.78 34.12 -9.12
C ALA A 33 -2.95 35.57 -9.61
N TYR A 34 -2.74 36.54 -8.72
CA TYR A 34 -2.96 37.96 -8.99
C TYR A 34 -1.64 38.69 -9.21
N TYR A 35 -1.64 39.58 -10.21
CA TYR A 35 -0.49 40.33 -10.68
C TYR A 35 -0.83 41.81 -10.77
N LYS A 36 0.15 42.67 -10.46
CA LYS A 36 0.11 44.09 -10.86
C LYS A 36 0.81 44.24 -12.20
N VAL A 37 0.17 44.93 -13.16
CA VAL A 37 0.72 45.16 -14.51
C VAL A 37 0.68 46.65 -14.81
N ARG A 38 1.83 47.25 -15.17
CA ARG A 38 1.96 48.68 -15.43
C ARG A 38 1.12 49.09 -16.65
N ALA A 39 0.14 49.94 -16.44
CA ALA A 39 -0.79 50.42 -17.46
C ALA A 39 -0.37 51.79 -18.01
N SER A 40 -0.60 52.02 -19.30
CA SER A 40 -0.39 53.33 -19.96
C SER A 40 -1.74 54.02 -20.23
N GLY A 41 -1.77 55.35 -20.33
CA GLY A 41 -3.02 56.09 -20.57
C GLY A 41 -4.02 56.09 -19.40
N THR A 42 -5.27 56.50 -19.65
CA THR A 42 -6.32 56.65 -18.63
C THR A 42 -6.87 55.30 -18.20
N MET A 43 -7.00 55.08 -16.88
CA MET A 43 -7.56 53.84 -16.34
C MET A 43 -9.07 53.80 -16.56
N THR A 44 -9.48 53.04 -17.58
CA THR A 44 -10.86 52.72 -17.96
C THR A 44 -10.98 51.20 -18.07
N SER A 45 -12.19 50.62 -17.97
CA SER A 45 -12.35 49.15 -18.03
C SER A 45 -11.79 48.55 -19.31
N SER A 46 -11.95 49.24 -20.44
CA SER A 46 -11.36 48.82 -21.73
C SER A 46 -9.83 48.77 -21.67
N ASN A 47 -9.20 49.81 -21.09
CA ASN A 47 -7.75 49.91 -21.01
C ASN A 47 -7.13 48.96 -19.95
N ILE A 48 -7.82 48.71 -18.84
CA ILE A 48 -7.41 47.70 -17.84
C ILE A 48 -7.45 46.31 -18.48
N LYS A 49 -8.57 45.98 -19.14
CA LYS A 49 -8.71 44.73 -19.89
C LYS A 49 -7.58 44.56 -20.91
N SER A 50 -7.37 45.53 -21.80
CA SER A 50 -6.33 45.42 -22.82
C SER A 50 -4.91 45.39 -22.24
N THR A 51 -4.69 45.98 -21.05
CA THR A 51 -3.41 45.86 -20.34
C THR A 51 -3.19 44.43 -19.83
N CYS A 52 -4.22 43.80 -19.24
CA CYS A 52 -4.11 42.41 -18.78
C CYS A 52 -3.96 41.43 -19.96
N GLU A 53 -4.80 41.56 -21.00
CA GLU A 53 -4.75 40.69 -22.18
C GLU A 53 -3.42 40.79 -22.92
N ALA A 54 -2.85 42.01 -23.04
CA ALA A 54 -1.53 42.21 -23.65
C ALA A 54 -0.37 41.61 -22.83
N ALA A 55 -0.59 41.34 -21.54
CA ALA A 55 0.36 40.66 -20.65
C ALA A 55 0.05 39.16 -20.46
N GLY A 56 -0.93 38.60 -21.18
CA GLY A 56 -1.29 37.18 -21.07
C GLY A 56 -2.15 36.82 -19.85
N TYR A 57 -2.76 37.82 -19.20
CA TYR A 57 -3.63 37.66 -18.04
C TYR A 57 -5.08 38.07 -18.35
N ILE A 58 -5.99 37.76 -17.43
CA ILE A 58 -7.41 38.11 -17.52
C ILE A 58 -7.75 39.20 -16.50
N MET A 59 -8.62 40.13 -16.85
CA MET A 59 -9.14 41.12 -15.90
C MET A 59 -10.12 40.44 -14.91
N PRO A 60 -9.90 40.50 -13.58
CA PRO A 60 -10.78 39.87 -12.61
C PRO A 60 -12.02 40.73 -12.29
N CYS A 61 -13.11 40.06 -11.90
CA CYS A 61 -14.36 40.66 -11.43
C CYS A 61 -14.90 39.94 -10.17
N PRO A 62 -15.67 40.63 -9.31
CA PRO A 62 -16.32 40.04 -8.14
C PRO A 62 -17.48 39.11 -8.52
N ALA A 63 -17.90 38.28 -7.58
CA ALA A 63 -19.00 37.35 -7.76
C ALA A 63 -20.35 37.95 -7.31
N GLU A 64 -21.16 38.46 -8.23
CA GLU A 64 -22.64 38.40 -8.12
C GLU A 64 -23.34 38.79 -9.44
N PRO A 65 -24.47 38.16 -9.82
CA PRO A 65 -25.25 38.54 -11.00
C PRO A 65 -26.04 39.85 -10.82
N THR A 66 -26.06 40.43 -9.62
CA THR A 66 -26.76 41.68 -9.30
C THR A 66 -25.92 42.93 -9.59
N CYS A 67 -24.61 42.81 -9.81
CA CYS A 67 -23.74 43.94 -10.10
C CYS A 67 -24.16 44.60 -11.43
N PRO A 68 -24.68 45.84 -11.42
CA PRO A 68 -25.28 46.40 -12.63
C PRO A 68 -24.18 46.81 -13.62
N SER A 69 -24.33 46.35 -14.87
CA SER A 69 -23.32 46.42 -15.96
C SER A 69 -22.04 45.60 -15.73
N MET A 70 -22.18 44.27 -15.63
CA MET A 70 -21.08 43.38 -16.03
C MET A 70 -20.86 43.51 -17.54
N SER A 71 -19.74 44.09 -17.95
CA SER A 71 -19.25 43.94 -19.32
C SER A 71 -18.81 42.50 -19.55
N SER A 72 -18.98 41.96 -20.76
CA SER A 72 -18.55 40.61 -21.17
C SER A 72 -17.03 40.45 -21.31
N ALA A 73 -16.28 41.07 -20.40
CA ALA A 73 -14.91 41.50 -20.61
C ALA A 73 -13.97 41.20 -19.40
N CYS A 74 -14.48 40.55 -18.36
CA CYS A 74 -13.72 40.08 -17.20
C CYS A 74 -14.14 38.66 -16.81
N VAL A 75 -13.30 37.97 -16.02
CA VAL A 75 -13.61 36.67 -15.43
C VAL A 75 -14.07 36.82 -13.99
N ASN A 76 -15.08 36.06 -13.58
CA ASN A 76 -15.51 36.00 -12.19
C ASN A 76 -14.50 35.18 -11.38
N THR A 77 -13.90 35.80 -10.36
CA THR A 77 -12.83 35.21 -9.55
C THR A 77 -13.25 34.86 -8.12
N GLY A 78 -14.55 34.95 -7.78
CA GLY A 78 -15.03 34.68 -6.41
C GLY A 78 -14.74 35.79 -5.38
N LEU A 79 -14.01 36.84 -5.78
CA LEU A 79 -13.56 37.92 -4.91
C LEU A 79 -14.68 38.86 -4.45
N GLY A 80 -15.32 38.52 -3.34
CA GLY A 80 -16.18 39.44 -2.57
C GLY A 80 -17.42 39.96 -3.30
N THR A 81 -18.07 40.96 -2.70
CA THR A 81 -19.32 41.55 -3.19
C THR A 81 -19.05 42.71 -4.16
N CYS A 82 -20.08 43.13 -4.92
CA CYS A 82 -20.00 44.17 -5.96
C CYS A 82 -19.34 45.50 -5.55
N SER A 83 -19.21 45.79 -4.26
CA SER A 83 -18.64 47.03 -3.72
C SER A 83 -17.16 46.92 -3.30
N TRP A 84 -16.65 45.73 -2.95
CA TRP A 84 -15.29 45.59 -2.37
C TRP A 84 -14.55 44.31 -2.79
N PRO A 85 -14.14 44.18 -4.06
CA PRO A 85 -13.47 42.95 -4.53
C PRO A 85 -12.03 42.81 -4.00
N MET A 86 -11.37 43.94 -3.73
CA MET A 86 -10.04 43.98 -3.10
C MET A 86 -10.07 43.49 -1.65
N ASP A 87 -11.23 43.29 -1.01
CA ASP A 87 -11.34 42.85 0.39
C ASP A 87 -10.62 41.49 0.60
N GLY A 88 -10.84 40.53 -0.31
CA GLY A 88 -10.18 39.22 -0.26
C GLY A 88 -8.66 39.32 -0.42
N ILE A 89 -8.19 39.93 -1.51
CA ILE A 89 -6.75 40.12 -1.80
C ILE A 89 -6.04 40.86 -0.66
N SER A 90 -6.67 41.90 -0.12
CA SER A 90 -6.08 42.73 0.94
C SER A 90 -6.05 42.00 2.29
N ARG A 91 -7.06 41.16 2.61
CA ARG A 91 -7.01 40.31 3.81
C ARG A 91 -5.81 39.37 3.79
N VAL A 92 -5.51 38.76 2.63
CA VAL A 92 -4.36 37.86 2.48
C VAL A 92 -3.04 38.65 2.59
N LEU A 93 -2.87 39.68 1.77
CA LEU A 93 -1.65 40.50 1.73
C LEU A 93 -1.35 41.27 3.02
N CYS A 94 -2.36 41.54 3.84
CA CYS A 94 -2.22 42.24 5.13
C CYS A 94 -2.49 41.34 6.34
N ALA A 95 -2.58 40.02 6.18
CA ALA A 95 -2.84 39.05 7.27
C ALA A 95 -4.04 39.40 8.18
N ASN A 96 -5.14 39.90 7.59
CA ASN A 96 -6.32 40.47 8.27
C ASN A 96 -6.05 41.69 9.20
N ASN A 97 -4.84 42.25 9.20
CA ASN A 97 -4.47 43.43 9.97
C ASN A 97 -4.05 44.59 9.05
N PRO A 98 -4.90 45.61 8.84
CA PRO A 98 -4.60 46.68 7.88
C PRO A 98 -3.37 47.53 8.21
N LEU A 99 -2.87 47.47 9.45
CA LEU A 99 -1.64 48.14 9.88
C LEU A 99 -0.36 47.38 9.47
N GLN A 100 -0.49 46.16 8.94
CA GLN A 100 0.61 45.29 8.51
C GLN A 100 0.71 45.13 6.99
N CYS A 101 -0.10 45.86 6.22
CA CYS A 101 0.00 45.87 4.76
C CYS A 101 1.40 46.35 4.30
N PRO A 102 2.09 45.65 3.39
CA PRO A 102 3.30 46.17 2.77
C PRO A 102 3.01 47.46 1.97
N VAL A 103 3.94 48.41 2.02
CA VAL A 103 3.87 49.62 1.18
C VAL A 103 4.03 49.20 -0.28
N MET A 104 3.13 49.68 -1.14
CA MET A 104 3.10 49.30 -2.55
C MET A 104 3.22 50.55 -3.43
N ASP A 105 4.26 50.57 -4.28
CA ASP A 105 4.49 51.68 -5.19
C ASP A 105 3.39 51.78 -6.27
N GLY A 106 2.75 52.94 -6.35
CA GLY A 106 1.75 53.31 -7.36
C GLY A 106 0.28 53.05 -7.01
N ILE A 107 -0.61 53.43 -7.92
CA ILE A 107 -2.07 53.30 -7.77
C ILE A 107 -2.55 52.04 -8.49
N PHE A 108 -3.22 51.15 -7.75
CA PHE A 108 -3.84 49.91 -8.23
C PHE A 108 -5.28 50.14 -8.59
N ALA A 109 -5.65 49.91 -9.85
CA ALA A 109 -7.03 49.97 -10.32
C ALA A 109 -7.64 48.57 -10.47
N TYR A 110 -8.82 48.38 -9.87
CA TYR A 110 -9.54 47.10 -9.88
C TYR A 110 -10.75 47.09 -10.83
N TYR A 111 -11.60 48.13 -10.80
CA TYR A 111 -12.88 48.18 -11.53
C TYR A 111 -13.30 49.61 -11.85
N THR A 112 -14.16 49.83 -12.86
CA THR A 112 -14.80 51.14 -13.10
C THR A 112 -16.27 51.16 -12.73
N SER A 113 -16.70 52.13 -11.91
CA SER A 113 -18.11 52.35 -11.62
C SER A 113 -18.89 52.91 -12.83
N PHE A 114 -20.18 53.20 -12.62
CA PHE A 114 -21.22 53.64 -13.57
C PHE A 114 -20.93 54.87 -14.48
N ARG A 115 -19.69 55.37 -14.52
CA ARG A 115 -19.22 56.48 -15.37
C ARG A 115 -17.87 56.23 -16.06
N GLY A 116 -17.37 54.99 -16.06
CA GLY A 116 -16.17 54.59 -16.83
C GLY A 116 -14.83 55.05 -16.25
N GLN A 117 -14.80 55.56 -15.02
CA GLN A 117 -13.59 55.92 -14.29
C GLN A 117 -13.13 54.75 -13.40
N ALA A 118 -11.86 54.38 -13.45
CA ALA A 118 -11.34 53.33 -12.57
C ALA A 118 -11.20 53.80 -11.13
N ILE A 119 -11.64 52.93 -10.22
CA ILE A 119 -11.46 53.11 -8.79
C ILE A 119 -10.11 52.51 -8.42
N GLY A 120 -9.23 53.37 -7.90
CA GLY A 120 -8.01 52.96 -7.23
C GLY A 120 -8.26 52.69 -5.74
N ALA A 121 -7.43 51.86 -5.11
CA ALA A 121 -7.41 51.79 -3.64
C ALA A 121 -7.00 53.17 -3.08
N TYR A 122 -7.88 53.82 -2.32
CA TYR A 122 -7.59 55.08 -1.63
C TYR A 122 -8.26 55.12 -0.25
N SER A 123 -7.56 55.68 0.73
CA SER A 123 -7.95 55.66 2.14
C SER A 123 -8.80 56.88 2.53
N GLY A 124 -9.83 56.65 3.34
CA GLY A 124 -10.71 57.67 3.91
C GLY A 124 -11.75 57.05 4.82
N ASN A 125 -11.34 56.71 6.06
CA ASN A 125 -12.08 55.95 7.07
C ASN A 125 -12.23 54.43 6.81
N ASN A 126 -11.07 53.77 6.84
CA ASN A 126 -10.81 52.33 7.05
C ASN A 126 -11.02 51.35 5.86
N GLN A 127 -10.00 50.58 5.43
CA GLN A 127 -8.54 50.68 5.69
C GLN A 127 -7.79 49.73 4.71
N TYR A 128 -7.21 50.24 3.61
CA TYR A 128 -6.42 49.45 2.64
C TYR A 128 -5.24 50.27 2.04
N PHE A 129 -4.29 49.56 1.39
CA PHE A 129 -2.93 49.94 0.96
C PHE A 129 -2.54 51.43 0.80
N HIS A 130 -1.34 51.76 1.29
CA HIS A 130 -0.66 53.03 1.04
C HIS A 130 0.26 52.95 -0.20
N GLY A 131 0.00 53.83 -1.18
CA GLY A 131 0.88 54.08 -2.33
C GLY A 131 0.68 55.52 -2.82
N ALA A 132 1.69 56.38 -2.71
CA ALA A 132 1.59 57.82 -2.97
C ALA A 132 2.55 58.29 -4.06
N ASP A 133 2.27 57.92 -5.31
CA ASP A 133 2.73 58.65 -6.49
C ASP A 133 1.72 58.52 -7.63
N TYR A 134 1.16 59.65 -8.08
CA TYR A 134 0.16 59.71 -9.17
C TYR A 134 0.76 59.40 -10.55
N SER A 135 2.09 59.28 -10.64
CA SER A 135 2.86 58.97 -11.85
C SER A 135 2.72 57.51 -12.30
N ASN A 136 2.47 56.59 -11.38
CA ASN A 136 2.55 55.14 -11.61
C ASN A 136 1.17 54.47 -11.47
N ARG A 137 0.63 53.96 -12.58
CA ARG A 137 -0.70 53.33 -12.66
C ARG A 137 -0.56 51.85 -12.99
N PHE A 138 -1.17 50.98 -12.18
CA PHE A 138 -1.15 49.53 -12.36
C PHE A 138 -2.57 48.97 -12.48
N ALA A 139 -2.77 48.07 -13.45
CA ALA A 139 -3.93 47.21 -13.54
C ALA A 139 -3.75 46.01 -12.59
N LEU A 140 -4.82 45.58 -11.91
CA LEU A 140 -4.87 44.24 -11.34
C LEU A 140 -5.28 43.25 -12.43
N CYS A 141 -4.49 42.21 -12.60
CA CYS A 141 -4.75 41.12 -13.52
C CYS A 141 -4.69 39.77 -12.78
N ALA A 142 -5.36 38.75 -13.32
CA ALA A 142 -5.41 37.42 -12.74
C ALA A 142 -5.05 36.35 -13.78
N LYS A 143 -4.33 35.31 -13.36
CA LYS A 143 -4.15 34.06 -14.09
C LYS A 143 -4.81 32.94 -13.29
N ASP A 144 -5.45 32.00 -13.99
CA ASP A 144 -5.93 30.76 -13.38
C ASP A 144 -4.73 29.97 -12.84
N ILE A 145 -4.87 29.35 -11.66
CA ILE A 145 -3.86 28.45 -11.10
C ILE A 145 -4.23 27.06 -11.59
N GLU A 146 -3.59 26.63 -12.68
CA GLU A 146 -3.67 25.28 -13.24
C GLU A 146 -3.42 24.26 -12.11
N GLY A 147 -4.48 23.66 -11.58
CA GLY A 147 -4.42 22.79 -10.39
C GLY A 147 -3.60 21.53 -10.65
N CYS A 148 -3.61 21.08 -11.90
CA CYS A 148 -2.82 19.96 -12.38
C CYS A 148 -1.32 20.27 -12.59
N ALA A 149 -0.87 21.54 -12.51
CA ALA A 149 0.54 21.88 -12.74
C ALA A 149 1.51 21.40 -11.65
N SER A 150 0.98 20.84 -10.56
CA SER A 150 1.75 20.23 -9.46
C SER A 150 1.72 18.69 -9.47
N ASP A 151 1.12 18.08 -10.51
CA ASP A 151 0.87 16.63 -10.61
C ASP A 151 0.27 16.02 -9.32
N PRO A 152 -0.86 16.56 -8.79
CA PRO A 152 -1.37 16.19 -7.46
C PRO A 152 -1.90 14.75 -7.37
N CYS A 153 -2.28 14.13 -8.49
CA CYS A 153 -2.91 12.82 -8.48
C CYS A 153 -1.89 11.68 -8.34
N HIS A 154 -2.00 10.94 -7.25
CA HIS A 154 -1.18 9.77 -6.96
C HIS A 154 -1.54 8.55 -7.82
N HIS A 155 -0.68 7.53 -7.76
CA HIS A 155 -0.86 6.21 -8.38
C HIS A 155 -1.24 6.21 -9.89
N GLY A 156 -0.86 7.26 -10.62
CA GLY A 156 -1.15 7.40 -12.05
C GLY A 156 -2.57 7.88 -12.37
N GLY A 157 -3.30 8.43 -11.39
CA GLY A 157 -4.60 9.08 -11.60
C GLY A 157 -4.53 10.20 -12.64
N THR A 158 -5.60 10.37 -13.44
CA THR A 158 -5.67 11.48 -14.40
C THR A 158 -6.12 12.75 -13.68
N CYS A 159 -5.26 13.77 -13.60
CA CYS A 159 -5.71 15.08 -13.15
C CYS A 159 -6.62 15.75 -14.20
N VAL A 160 -7.77 16.24 -13.75
CA VAL A 160 -8.68 17.06 -14.56
C VAL A 160 -8.76 18.44 -13.93
N ASP A 161 -8.34 19.44 -14.68
CA ASP A 161 -8.36 20.85 -14.27
C ASP A 161 -9.80 21.40 -14.33
N GLY A 162 -10.16 22.22 -13.34
CA GLY A 162 -11.50 22.76 -13.15
C GLY A 162 -11.46 24.19 -12.61
N VAL A 163 -12.59 24.90 -12.70
CA VAL A 163 -12.64 26.31 -12.31
C VAL A 163 -12.49 26.43 -10.79
N ASN A 164 -11.33 26.92 -10.34
CA ASN A 164 -10.89 27.01 -8.94
C ASN A 164 -10.67 25.66 -8.21
N SER A 165 -10.48 24.55 -8.92
CA SER A 165 -10.23 23.23 -8.32
C SER A 165 -9.60 22.28 -9.35
N TYR A 166 -8.90 21.24 -8.91
CA TYR A 166 -8.70 20.06 -9.75
C TYR A 166 -9.62 18.92 -9.27
N THR A 167 -9.70 17.84 -10.04
CA THR A 167 -10.29 16.57 -9.62
C THR A 167 -9.45 15.44 -10.17
N CYS A 168 -9.03 14.51 -9.30
CA CYS A 168 -8.32 13.32 -9.73
C CYS A 168 -9.31 12.23 -10.16
N ARG A 169 -9.15 11.72 -11.37
CA ARG A 169 -9.81 10.49 -11.81
C ARG A 169 -8.86 9.33 -11.57
N CYS A 170 -9.08 8.62 -10.46
CA CYS A 170 -8.25 7.49 -10.06
C CYS A 170 -8.29 6.35 -11.08
N VAL A 171 -7.19 5.61 -11.16
CA VAL A 171 -7.15 4.33 -11.87
C VAL A 171 -7.87 3.27 -11.01
N PRO A 172 -8.43 2.20 -11.61
CA PRO A 172 -9.07 1.14 -10.83
C PRO A 172 -8.11 0.57 -9.77
N GLY A 173 -8.62 0.34 -8.56
CA GLY A 173 -7.84 -0.11 -7.40
C GLY A 173 -7.43 1.00 -6.42
N PHE A 174 -7.62 2.29 -6.75
CA PHE A 174 -7.29 3.41 -5.87
C PHE A 174 -8.48 4.37 -5.65
N THR A 175 -8.47 5.06 -4.51
CA THR A 175 -9.51 5.98 -4.03
C THR A 175 -8.93 7.14 -3.22
N GLY A 176 -9.76 8.09 -2.80
CA GLY A 176 -9.35 9.36 -2.19
C GLY A 176 -9.46 10.54 -3.17
N ASP A 177 -9.36 11.76 -2.65
CA ASP A 177 -9.48 12.99 -3.44
C ASP A 177 -8.27 13.18 -4.38
N ASP A 178 -7.10 12.69 -3.96
CA ASP A 178 -5.83 12.72 -4.71
C ASP A 178 -5.42 11.31 -5.20
N CYS A 179 -6.29 10.30 -5.09
CA CYS A 179 -6.01 8.88 -5.36
C CYS A 179 -4.90 8.28 -4.48
N GLU A 180 -4.75 8.81 -3.28
CA GLU A 180 -3.72 8.49 -2.30
C GLU A 180 -3.94 7.16 -1.58
N ASN A 181 -5.18 6.66 -1.54
CA ASN A 181 -5.55 5.45 -0.82
C ASN A 181 -5.67 4.24 -1.77
N ASP A 182 -5.10 3.12 -1.33
CA ASP A 182 -5.28 1.80 -1.91
C ASP A 182 -6.66 1.22 -1.50
N ILE A 183 -7.33 0.49 -2.39
CA ILE A 183 -8.60 -0.19 -2.07
C ILE A 183 -8.31 -1.61 -1.60
N ASP A 184 -8.55 -1.90 -0.32
CA ASP A 184 -8.43 -3.26 0.21
C ASP A 184 -9.62 -4.12 -0.26
N GLU A 185 -9.45 -4.85 -1.37
CA GLU A 185 -10.50 -5.70 -1.92
C GLU A 185 -10.81 -6.93 -1.04
N CYS A 186 -9.93 -7.26 -0.08
CA CYS A 186 -10.14 -8.34 0.87
C CYS A 186 -11.08 -7.93 2.01
N VAL A 187 -11.01 -6.67 2.46
CA VAL A 187 -11.94 -6.09 3.44
C VAL A 187 -13.28 -5.71 2.79
N GLU A 188 -13.26 -5.12 1.60
CA GLU A 188 -14.48 -4.72 0.87
C GLU A 188 -15.22 -5.92 0.24
N GLY A 189 -14.59 -7.11 0.20
CA GLY A 189 -15.20 -8.32 -0.36
C GLY A 189 -15.41 -8.27 -1.88
N THR A 190 -14.64 -7.43 -2.57
CA THR A 190 -14.69 -7.25 -4.03
C THR A 190 -13.71 -8.16 -4.77
N HIS A 191 -12.83 -8.86 -4.05
CA HIS A 191 -11.93 -9.88 -4.59
C HIS A 191 -12.70 -11.08 -5.20
N ALA A 192 -12.07 -11.78 -6.15
CA ALA A 192 -12.66 -12.95 -6.80
C ALA A 192 -12.04 -14.30 -6.39
N CYS A 193 -11.18 -14.33 -5.36
CA CYS A 193 -10.59 -15.57 -4.84
C CYS A 193 -11.64 -16.66 -4.55
N LEU A 194 -11.50 -17.83 -5.17
CA LEU A 194 -12.43 -18.96 -5.11
C LEU A 194 -11.89 -20.08 -4.22
N ASN A 195 -12.73 -21.11 -4.00
CA ASN A 195 -12.34 -22.40 -3.41
C ASN A 195 -11.67 -22.32 -2.03
N GLY A 196 -12.02 -21.27 -1.26
CA GLY A 196 -11.50 -21.03 0.09
C GLY A 196 -10.08 -20.46 0.12
N ALA A 197 -9.53 -20.03 -1.01
CA ALA A 197 -8.26 -19.33 -1.08
C ALA A 197 -8.26 -18.06 -0.21
N THR A 198 -7.10 -17.74 0.36
CA THR A 198 -6.94 -16.56 1.23
C THR A 198 -6.58 -15.35 0.36
N CYS A 199 -7.36 -14.26 0.52
CA CYS A 199 -7.11 -13.00 -0.17
C CYS A 199 -5.94 -12.24 0.48
N LEU A 200 -5.12 -11.60 -0.36
CA LEU A 200 -4.05 -10.69 0.05
C LEU A 200 -4.19 -9.38 -0.74
N ASN A 201 -4.35 -8.25 -0.03
CA ASN A 201 -4.39 -6.94 -0.65
C ASN A 201 -3.00 -6.54 -1.20
N THR A 202 -2.96 -5.85 -2.34
CA THR A 202 -1.74 -5.33 -2.98
C THR A 202 -2.02 -3.96 -3.64
N PRO A 203 -1.00 -3.10 -3.86
CA PRO A 203 -1.25 -1.77 -4.42
C PRO A 203 -1.97 -1.79 -5.79
N GLY A 204 -3.24 -1.40 -5.79
CA GLY A 204 -4.14 -1.37 -6.94
C GLY A 204 -4.70 -2.74 -7.38
N ASN A 205 -4.62 -3.78 -6.53
CA ASN A 205 -5.16 -5.12 -6.84
C ASN A 205 -5.18 -6.07 -5.64
N TYR A 206 -5.75 -7.26 -5.82
CA TYR A 206 -5.56 -8.37 -4.89
C TYR A 206 -4.76 -9.52 -5.51
N SER A 207 -4.20 -10.35 -4.64
CA SER A 207 -3.67 -11.67 -4.95
C SER A 207 -4.44 -12.73 -4.14
N CYS A 208 -4.44 -13.97 -4.61
CA CYS A 208 -5.07 -15.10 -3.93
C CYS A 208 -4.01 -16.15 -3.61
N THR A 209 -3.81 -16.44 -2.33
CA THR A 209 -3.05 -17.63 -1.90
C THR A 209 -3.97 -18.84 -1.95
N CYS A 210 -3.76 -19.68 -2.96
CA CYS A 210 -4.57 -20.88 -3.20
C CYS A 210 -4.32 -21.95 -2.14
N ARG A 211 -5.36 -22.73 -1.85
CA ARG A 211 -5.22 -23.98 -1.10
C ARG A 211 -4.65 -25.07 -2.01
N ASP A 212 -4.10 -26.12 -1.38
CA ASP A 212 -3.59 -27.29 -2.09
C ASP A 212 -4.63 -27.85 -3.08
N GLY A 213 -4.15 -28.23 -4.27
CA GLY A 213 -5.01 -28.65 -5.37
C GLY A 213 -5.68 -27.51 -6.17
N TRP A 214 -5.37 -26.23 -5.92
CA TRP A 214 -5.92 -25.10 -6.68
C TRP A 214 -4.84 -24.13 -7.19
N THR A 215 -5.09 -23.52 -8.35
CA THR A 215 -4.24 -22.54 -9.02
C THR A 215 -5.06 -21.62 -9.94
N GLY A 216 -4.39 -20.74 -10.67
CA GLY A 216 -4.99 -19.63 -11.40
C GLY A 216 -5.06 -18.37 -10.54
N ARG A 217 -5.25 -17.21 -11.18
CA ARG A 217 -5.19 -15.89 -10.51
C ARG A 217 -6.15 -15.78 -9.32
N ASN A 218 -7.31 -16.43 -9.44
CA ASN A 218 -8.39 -16.42 -8.48
C ASN A 218 -8.56 -17.81 -7.82
N CYS A 219 -7.58 -18.71 -7.95
CA CYS A 219 -7.66 -20.10 -7.50
C CYS A 219 -8.86 -20.86 -8.10
N GLU A 220 -9.24 -20.48 -9.32
CA GLU A 220 -10.39 -20.99 -10.06
C GLU A 220 -10.14 -22.37 -10.71
N THR A 221 -8.87 -22.74 -10.89
CA THR A 221 -8.46 -23.95 -11.60
C THR A 221 -8.01 -25.02 -10.61
N VAL A 222 -8.54 -26.23 -10.75
CA VAL A 222 -8.03 -27.40 -10.02
C VAL A 222 -6.64 -27.75 -10.58
N LEU A 223 -5.60 -27.71 -9.75
CA LEU A 223 -4.39 -28.48 -10.01
C LEU A 223 -4.79 -29.95 -9.90
N ASN A 224 -4.57 -30.72 -10.96
CA ASN A 224 -4.95 -32.12 -10.99
C ASN A 224 -4.14 -32.91 -9.94
N SER A 225 -4.72 -33.08 -8.76
CA SER A 225 -4.10 -33.62 -7.53
C SER A 225 -3.57 -35.03 -7.66
N ASP A 226 -3.92 -35.71 -8.76
CA ASP A 226 -3.59 -37.09 -9.03
C ASP A 226 -2.25 -37.21 -9.79
N LYS A 227 -1.53 -36.11 -10.06
CA LYS A 227 -0.23 -36.09 -10.75
C LYS A 227 0.89 -35.49 -9.90
N CYS A 228 2.03 -36.17 -9.86
CA CYS A 228 3.30 -35.67 -9.37
C CYS A 228 4.20 -35.21 -10.53
N PHE A 229 5.09 -34.25 -10.25
CA PHE A 229 6.17 -33.86 -11.15
C PHE A 229 7.54 -33.97 -10.46
N GLN A 230 8.57 -34.39 -11.19
CA GLN A 230 9.96 -34.41 -10.72
C GLN A 230 10.89 -33.77 -11.75
N LEU A 231 11.60 -32.72 -11.34
CA LEU A 231 12.65 -32.09 -12.13
C LEU A 231 13.95 -32.93 -12.03
N SER A 232 14.67 -33.04 -13.13
CA SER A 232 15.98 -33.70 -13.15
C SER A 232 17.09 -32.76 -12.70
N GLU A 233 18.07 -33.25 -11.94
CA GLU A 233 19.32 -32.51 -11.65
C GLU A 233 20.26 -32.44 -12.87
N GLU A 234 20.38 -33.54 -13.63
CA GLU A 234 21.30 -33.66 -14.76
C GLU A 234 20.60 -33.55 -16.14
N PRO A 235 21.15 -32.76 -17.08
CA PRO A 235 20.61 -32.67 -18.43
C PRO A 235 20.85 -33.96 -19.23
N LYS A 236 19.90 -34.32 -20.11
CA LYS A 236 19.96 -35.49 -20.99
C LYS A 236 19.30 -35.22 -22.36
N PRO A 237 19.71 -35.92 -23.43
CA PRO A 237 18.96 -35.94 -24.69
C PRO A 237 17.52 -36.41 -24.47
N HIS A 238 16.55 -35.84 -25.21
CA HIS A 238 15.11 -36.04 -24.95
C HIS A 238 14.70 -37.52 -24.87
N ARG A 239 15.21 -38.35 -25.80
CA ARG A 239 14.97 -39.81 -25.83
C ARG A 239 15.51 -40.54 -24.60
N LEU A 240 16.62 -40.07 -24.01
CA LEU A 240 17.16 -40.67 -22.78
C LEU A 240 16.38 -40.18 -21.56
N ALA A 241 15.95 -38.92 -21.52
CA ALA A 241 15.06 -38.39 -20.49
C ALA A 241 13.72 -39.17 -20.43
N GLU A 242 13.11 -39.44 -21.59
CA GLU A 242 11.91 -40.28 -21.74
C GLU A 242 12.10 -41.68 -21.15
N GLY A 243 13.23 -42.34 -21.45
CA GLY A 243 13.57 -43.63 -20.86
C GLY A 243 13.82 -43.57 -19.34
N TYR A 244 14.40 -42.49 -18.83
CA TYR A 244 14.63 -42.28 -17.39
C TYR A 244 13.32 -42.14 -16.61
N CYS A 245 12.36 -41.36 -17.11
CA CYS A 245 11.03 -41.25 -16.49
C CYS A 245 10.28 -42.60 -16.53
N ALA A 246 10.33 -43.31 -17.66
CA ALA A 246 9.70 -44.63 -17.80
C ALA A 246 10.27 -45.67 -16.82
N LEU A 247 11.59 -45.70 -16.61
CA LEU A 247 12.23 -46.58 -15.62
C LEU A 247 11.80 -46.29 -14.17
N ARG A 248 11.30 -45.08 -13.89
CA ARG A 248 10.75 -44.67 -12.60
C ARG A 248 9.23 -44.84 -12.50
N GLY A 249 8.56 -45.49 -13.46
CA GLY A 249 7.09 -45.64 -13.42
C GLY A 249 6.33 -44.35 -13.76
N GLY A 250 6.95 -43.45 -14.52
CA GLY A 250 6.34 -42.23 -15.03
C GLY A 250 6.54 -42.05 -16.53
N ALA A 251 6.30 -40.84 -17.02
CA ALA A 251 6.60 -40.39 -18.39
C ALA A 251 7.26 -39.00 -18.34
N LEU A 252 7.66 -38.44 -19.49
CA LEU A 252 7.94 -37.00 -19.54
C LEU A 252 6.63 -36.21 -19.42
N ALA A 253 6.66 -35.11 -18.67
CA ALA A 253 5.48 -34.33 -18.30
C ALA A 253 4.64 -33.92 -19.53
N GLY A 254 3.40 -34.41 -19.58
CA GLY A 254 2.42 -34.09 -20.59
C GLY A 254 1.65 -32.84 -20.17
N VAL A 255 2.29 -31.68 -20.27
CA VAL A 255 1.74 -30.36 -19.92
C VAL A 255 0.57 -30.02 -20.84
N LYS A 256 -0.67 -30.27 -20.40
CA LYS A 256 -1.87 -30.23 -21.25
C LYS A 256 -2.70 -28.97 -21.07
N THR A 257 -2.54 -28.29 -19.94
CA THR A 257 -3.26 -27.08 -19.53
C THR A 257 -2.32 -25.90 -19.32
N VAL A 258 -2.85 -24.68 -19.43
CA VAL A 258 -2.12 -23.45 -19.09
C VAL A 258 -1.69 -23.46 -17.61
N ALA A 259 -2.54 -23.96 -16.71
CA ALA A 259 -2.25 -24.09 -15.29
C ALA A 259 -1.04 -25.00 -14.98
N GLU A 260 -0.96 -26.19 -15.60
CA GLU A 260 0.23 -27.06 -15.48
C GLU A 260 1.48 -26.37 -16.03
N GLN A 261 1.34 -25.59 -17.11
CA GLN A 261 2.46 -24.86 -17.72
C GLN A 261 2.96 -23.73 -16.80
N GLU A 262 2.05 -22.92 -16.25
CA GLU A 262 2.37 -21.83 -15.32
C GLU A 262 3.03 -22.37 -14.04
N PHE A 263 2.45 -23.41 -13.44
CA PHE A 263 2.99 -24.09 -12.26
C PHE A 263 4.43 -24.58 -12.49
N LEU A 264 4.64 -25.43 -13.51
CA LEU A 264 5.97 -25.99 -13.79
C LEU A 264 6.99 -24.93 -14.18
N THR A 265 6.58 -23.87 -14.88
CA THR A 265 7.50 -22.76 -15.24
C THR A 265 7.91 -21.96 -14.00
N GLY A 266 7.01 -21.81 -13.02
CA GLY A 266 7.33 -21.26 -11.70
C GLY A 266 8.36 -22.08 -10.95
N GLU A 267 8.11 -23.39 -10.80
CA GLU A 267 9.03 -24.33 -10.13
C GLU A 267 10.40 -24.39 -10.81
N ILE A 268 10.46 -24.43 -12.15
CA ILE A 268 11.72 -24.40 -12.91
C ILE A 268 12.52 -23.13 -12.58
N ARG A 269 11.85 -21.97 -12.61
CA ARG A 269 12.49 -20.66 -12.38
C ARG A 269 13.02 -20.50 -10.96
N LEU A 270 12.31 -21.02 -9.95
CA LEU A 270 12.69 -20.92 -8.54
C LEU A 270 13.71 -21.98 -8.12
N GLY A 271 13.55 -23.22 -8.59
CA GLY A 271 14.35 -24.36 -8.14
C GLY A 271 15.64 -24.61 -8.94
N THR A 272 15.67 -24.28 -10.25
CA THR A 272 16.74 -24.77 -11.15
C THR A 272 17.39 -23.71 -12.04
N ASP A 273 16.65 -22.67 -12.44
CA ASP A 273 17.07 -21.65 -13.42
C ASP A 273 17.72 -22.23 -14.70
N VAL A 274 17.19 -23.36 -15.19
CA VAL A 274 17.53 -23.96 -16.49
C VAL A 274 16.29 -24.47 -17.22
N SER A 275 16.31 -24.44 -18.55
CA SER A 275 15.22 -24.93 -19.38
C SER A 275 15.04 -26.45 -19.28
N HIS A 276 13.78 -26.93 -19.30
CA HIS A 276 13.45 -28.35 -19.11
C HIS A 276 12.62 -28.96 -20.24
N TRP A 277 13.03 -30.13 -20.74
CA TRP A 277 12.26 -30.97 -21.66
C TRP A 277 10.92 -31.43 -21.06
N ILE A 278 9.89 -31.45 -21.90
CA ILE A 278 8.56 -31.99 -21.60
C ILE A 278 8.15 -33.08 -22.60
N GLY A 279 7.04 -33.78 -22.32
CA GLY A 279 6.50 -34.89 -23.09
C GLY A 279 5.80 -34.49 -24.39
N LEU A 280 6.40 -33.62 -25.21
CA LEU A 280 5.82 -33.13 -26.46
C LEU A 280 6.88 -33.12 -27.58
N LYS A 281 6.54 -33.70 -28.75
CA LYS A 281 7.43 -33.87 -29.92
C LYS A 281 6.75 -33.40 -31.21
N ASN A 282 7.52 -32.86 -32.15
CA ASN A 282 6.99 -32.40 -33.44
C ASN A 282 6.58 -33.60 -34.31
N GLY A 283 5.30 -33.72 -34.64
CA GLY A 283 4.77 -34.70 -35.60
C GLY A 283 4.73 -34.16 -37.03
N PRO A 284 4.17 -34.91 -37.99
CA PRO A 284 4.18 -34.53 -39.41
C PRO A 284 3.38 -33.25 -39.75
N GLU A 285 2.36 -32.92 -38.95
CA GLU A 285 1.53 -31.72 -39.14
C GLU A 285 1.29 -30.93 -37.84
N HIS A 286 1.34 -31.60 -36.68
CA HIS A 286 1.10 -31.02 -35.35
C HIS A 286 2.06 -31.63 -34.31
N PHE A 287 2.27 -30.92 -33.20
CA PHE A 287 2.92 -31.52 -32.02
C PHE A 287 2.01 -32.56 -31.37
N LEU A 288 2.62 -33.67 -30.98
CA LEU A 288 1.99 -34.79 -30.28
C LEU A 288 2.58 -34.90 -28.88
N TYR A 289 1.72 -35.18 -27.90
CA TYR A 289 2.16 -35.63 -26.58
C TYR A 289 2.77 -37.04 -26.67
N THR A 290 3.48 -37.45 -25.61
CA THR A 290 4.03 -38.81 -25.44
C THR A 290 2.99 -39.93 -25.53
N ASP A 291 1.70 -39.63 -25.26
CA ASP A 291 0.57 -40.55 -25.42
C ASP A 291 -0.08 -40.53 -26.84
N LEU A 292 0.55 -39.82 -27.78
CA LEU A 292 0.08 -39.59 -29.17
C LEU A 292 -1.20 -38.74 -29.29
N SER A 293 -1.69 -38.11 -28.22
CA SER A 293 -2.74 -37.11 -28.32
C SER A 293 -2.24 -35.79 -28.94
N THR A 294 -3.12 -35.10 -29.66
CA THR A 294 -2.83 -33.82 -30.32
C THR A 294 -2.73 -32.69 -29.31
N MET A 295 -1.79 -31.76 -29.50
CA MET A 295 -1.60 -30.56 -28.67
C MET A 295 -2.91 -29.79 -28.43
N SER A 296 -3.09 -29.25 -27.21
CA SER A 296 -4.25 -28.42 -26.85
C SER A 296 -4.29 -27.13 -27.68
N SER A 297 -5.47 -26.75 -28.17
CA SER A 297 -5.68 -25.53 -28.95
C SER A 297 -5.52 -24.22 -28.15
N GLN A 298 -5.33 -24.31 -26.83
CA GLN A 298 -5.10 -23.16 -25.95
C GLN A 298 -3.63 -22.74 -25.86
N LEU A 299 -2.69 -23.57 -26.34
CA LEU A 299 -1.25 -23.31 -26.27
C LEU A 299 -0.78 -22.48 -27.48
N ARG A 300 -0.01 -21.41 -27.24
CA ARG A 300 0.55 -20.53 -28.29
C ARG A 300 1.89 -21.07 -28.82
N TRP A 301 2.16 -20.82 -30.10
CA TRP A 301 3.26 -21.44 -30.84
C TRP A 301 3.90 -20.52 -31.89
N MET A 302 5.21 -20.65 -32.13
CA MET A 302 5.96 -19.90 -33.16
C MET A 302 5.98 -20.65 -34.51
N PRO A 303 5.41 -20.12 -35.61
CA PRO A 303 5.30 -20.87 -36.86
C PRO A 303 6.64 -21.23 -37.53
N GLY A 304 6.75 -22.47 -38.05
CA GLY A 304 7.65 -22.81 -39.17
C GLY A 304 9.00 -23.46 -38.83
N LYS A 305 9.01 -24.60 -38.13
CA LYS A 305 10.24 -25.40 -37.90
C LYS A 305 10.08 -26.90 -38.22
N PRO A 306 11.17 -27.62 -38.57
CA PRO A 306 11.12 -28.97 -39.16
C PRO A 306 10.91 -30.13 -38.17
N GLU A 307 10.80 -31.34 -38.72
CA GLU A 307 10.80 -32.64 -38.01
C GLU A 307 12.04 -32.82 -37.10
N ASN A 308 11.90 -33.59 -36.02
CA ASN A 308 12.91 -33.84 -34.96
C ASN A 308 13.13 -32.71 -33.93
N LEU A 309 12.14 -31.85 -33.75
CA LEU A 309 12.10 -30.94 -32.60
C LEU A 309 11.32 -31.51 -31.42
N CYS A 310 11.85 -31.25 -30.24
CA CYS A 310 11.25 -31.59 -28.95
C CYS A 310 10.95 -30.27 -28.21
N ALA A 311 9.87 -30.24 -27.42
CA ALA A 311 9.48 -29.03 -26.71
C ALA A 311 10.04 -28.97 -25.28
N LEU A 312 10.26 -27.75 -24.81
CA LEU A 312 10.78 -27.45 -23.49
C LEU A 312 10.04 -26.27 -22.86
N LEU A 313 10.04 -26.21 -21.53
CA LEU A 313 9.67 -25.04 -20.74
C LEU A 313 10.89 -24.15 -20.55
N ASP A 314 10.75 -22.86 -20.84
CA ASP A 314 11.82 -21.86 -20.72
C ASP A 314 11.84 -21.27 -19.30
N LYS A 315 13.03 -21.23 -18.70
CA LYS A 315 13.28 -20.60 -17.41
C LYS A 315 12.91 -19.11 -17.34
N ASN A 316 12.91 -18.42 -18.47
CA ASN A 316 12.66 -16.98 -18.53
C ASN A 316 11.19 -16.59 -18.29
N GLY A 317 10.28 -17.55 -18.13
CA GLY A 317 8.87 -17.27 -17.80
C GLY A 317 8.01 -16.77 -18.98
N ASN A 318 8.50 -16.88 -20.22
CA ASN A 318 7.62 -16.71 -21.39
C ASN A 318 6.69 -17.91 -21.48
N TYR A 319 5.38 -17.67 -21.38
CA TYR A 319 4.32 -18.68 -21.47
C TYR A 319 4.14 -19.34 -22.85
N ASP A 320 5.09 -19.14 -23.77
CA ASP A 320 5.07 -19.76 -25.10
C ASP A 320 6.08 -20.93 -25.10
N LEU A 321 5.64 -22.12 -25.56
CA LEU A 321 6.48 -23.32 -25.60
C LEU A 321 7.64 -23.14 -26.58
N ASN A 322 8.87 -23.32 -26.10
CA ASN A 322 10.06 -23.30 -26.93
C ASN A 322 10.37 -24.73 -27.43
N ALA A 323 11.11 -24.84 -28.53
CA ALA A 323 11.45 -26.13 -29.14
C ALA A 323 12.84 -26.11 -29.79
N ASP A 324 13.59 -27.17 -29.50
CA ASP A 324 14.98 -27.38 -29.92
C ASP A 324 15.19 -28.84 -30.38
N PHE A 325 16.35 -29.15 -30.97
CA PHE A 325 16.63 -30.48 -31.50
C PHE A 325 16.63 -31.52 -30.38
N CYS A 326 15.93 -32.65 -30.59
CA CYS A 326 15.79 -33.72 -29.58
C CYS A 326 17.13 -34.38 -29.14
N THR A 327 18.23 -34.06 -29.82
CA THR A 327 19.60 -34.48 -29.49
C THR A 327 20.28 -33.58 -28.46
N GLU A 328 19.79 -32.36 -28.25
CA GLU A 328 20.35 -31.42 -27.28
C GLU A 328 20.10 -31.87 -25.84
N GLN A 329 20.95 -31.38 -24.94
CA GLN A 329 20.94 -31.79 -23.53
C GLN A 329 20.36 -30.68 -22.68
N TYR A 330 19.13 -30.90 -22.21
CA TYR A 330 18.46 -30.08 -21.23
C TYR A 330 18.04 -30.95 -20.05
N ASN A 331 17.80 -30.33 -18.90
CA ASN A 331 17.10 -30.98 -17.80
C ASN A 331 15.67 -31.35 -18.26
N TYR A 332 14.93 -32.13 -17.49
CA TYR A 332 13.65 -32.68 -17.92
C TYR A 332 12.70 -32.86 -16.74
N VAL A 333 11.40 -32.73 -17.00
CA VAL A 333 10.35 -32.97 -16.02
C VAL A 333 9.72 -34.34 -16.28
N CYS A 334 9.79 -35.23 -15.30
CA CYS A 334 8.99 -36.46 -15.30
C CYS A 334 7.62 -36.20 -14.65
N GLU A 335 6.57 -36.86 -15.12
CA GLU A 335 5.28 -36.98 -14.46
C GLU A 335 4.96 -38.43 -14.10
N SER A 336 4.19 -38.65 -13.03
CA SER A 336 3.63 -39.95 -12.65
C SER A 336 2.37 -39.72 -11.81
N ASP A 337 1.48 -40.70 -11.74
CA ASP A 337 0.26 -40.60 -10.94
C ASP A 337 0.58 -40.70 -9.43
N VAL A 338 -0.14 -39.93 -8.60
CA VAL A 338 -0.06 -40.03 -7.14
C VAL A 338 -0.64 -41.38 -6.70
N VAL A 339 0.16 -42.19 -6.01
CA VAL A 339 -0.30 -43.47 -5.45
C VAL A 339 -0.20 -43.47 -3.93
N THR A 340 -1.17 -44.05 -3.24
CA THR A 340 -1.05 -44.29 -1.79
C THR A 340 0.07 -45.30 -1.53
N CYS A 341 0.91 -45.05 -0.53
CA CYS A 341 1.98 -45.99 -0.17
C CYS A 341 1.42 -47.35 0.26
N LYS A 342 2.07 -48.46 -0.12
CA LYS A 342 1.65 -49.81 0.31
C LYS A 342 1.83 -50.04 1.82
N GLN A 343 2.82 -49.37 2.41
CA GLN A 343 3.01 -49.25 3.84
C GLN A 343 3.10 -47.76 4.17
N ASN A 344 2.31 -47.29 5.15
CA ASN A 344 2.44 -45.93 5.63
C ASN A 344 3.76 -45.81 6.43
N VAL A 345 4.67 -44.94 5.99
CA VAL A 345 5.96 -44.66 6.63
C VAL A 345 5.86 -43.42 7.53
N CYS A 346 4.82 -42.61 7.36
CA CYS A 346 4.58 -41.38 8.11
C CYS A 346 4.13 -41.69 9.54
N LEU A 347 4.69 -40.95 10.49
CA LEU A 347 4.37 -41.04 11.91
C LEU A 347 3.21 -40.11 12.29
N ASN A 348 2.79 -40.20 13.55
CA ASN A 348 1.85 -39.25 14.19
C ASN A 348 0.53 -39.00 13.43
N GLY A 349 0.07 -39.97 12.64
CA GLY A 349 -1.17 -39.88 11.87
C GLY A 349 -1.03 -39.24 10.49
N GLY A 350 0.19 -38.93 10.04
CA GLY A 350 0.44 -38.45 8.68
C GLY A 350 0.01 -39.45 7.59
N ASN A 351 -0.41 -38.92 6.45
CA ASN A 351 -0.87 -39.69 5.30
C ASN A 351 0.26 -39.84 4.26
N CYS A 352 0.50 -41.08 3.82
CA CYS A 352 1.59 -41.39 2.89
C CYS A 352 1.10 -41.45 1.45
N THR A 353 1.50 -40.47 0.66
CA THR A 353 1.43 -40.52 -0.80
C THR A 353 2.82 -40.81 -1.36
N ALA A 354 2.90 -41.40 -2.54
CA ALA A 354 4.16 -41.66 -3.22
C ALA A 354 4.03 -41.31 -4.69
N CYS A 355 5.12 -40.78 -5.22
CA CYS A 355 5.28 -40.43 -6.62
C CYS A 355 6.32 -41.36 -7.22
N PHE A 356 6.11 -41.92 -8.42
CA PHE A 356 7.06 -42.81 -9.11
C PHE A 356 7.29 -44.18 -8.41
N ASN A 357 7.52 -44.26 -7.10
CA ASN A 357 7.55 -45.48 -6.27
C ASN A 357 7.65 -45.16 -4.76
N GLU A 358 7.50 -46.17 -3.91
CA GLU A 358 7.56 -46.08 -2.43
C GLU A 358 8.86 -45.50 -1.85
N ASN A 359 9.97 -45.42 -2.60
CA ASN A 359 11.20 -44.75 -2.11
C ASN A 359 11.13 -43.21 -2.22
N TYR A 360 10.11 -42.68 -2.90
CA TYR A 360 9.80 -41.25 -2.98
C TYR A 360 8.41 -41.03 -2.35
N ALA A 361 8.24 -41.55 -1.14
CA ALA A 361 7.09 -41.26 -0.29
C ALA A 361 7.18 -39.81 0.21
N TYR A 362 6.04 -39.13 0.17
CA TYR A 362 5.79 -37.84 0.78
C TYR A 362 4.78 -38.02 1.91
N CYS A 363 5.01 -37.33 3.02
CA CYS A 363 4.16 -37.39 4.19
C CYS A 363 3.38 -36.08 4.35
N ASP A 364 2.07 -36.17 4.14
CA ASP A 364 1.11 -35.13 4.49
C ASP A 364 0.86 -35.21 6.00
N CYS A 365 1.46 -34.28 6.75
CA CYS A 365 1.50 -34.34 8.20
C CYS A 365 0.22 -33.86 8.87
N ALA A 366 -0.19 -34.57 9.93
CA ALA A 366 -1.25 -34.08 10.80
C ALA A 366 -0.84 -32.72 11.42
N PRO A 367 -1.79 -31.80 11.65
CA PRO A 367 -1.51 -30.53 12.32
C PRO A 367 -0.73 -30.73 13.62
N GLY A 368 0.25 -29.88 13.89
CA GLY A 368 1.19 -30.00 15.01
C GLY A 368 2.47 -30.81 14.72
N PHE A 369 2.62 -31.41 13.54
CA PHE A 369 3.80 -32.21 13.18
C PHE A 369 4.51 -31.74 11.91
N VAL A 370 5.84 -31.88 11.90
CA VAL A 370 6.75 -31.60 10.78
C VAL A 370 7.86 -32.66 10.69
N GLY A 371 8.74 -32.53 9.70
CA GLY A 371 9.78 -33.51 9.36
C GLY A 371 9.38 -34.40 8.20
N ASP A 372 10.37 -35.05 7.55
CA ASP A 372 10.17 -35.83 6.33
C ASP A 372 9.19 -37.01 6.53
N HIS A 373 9.01 -37.45 7.78
CA HIS A 373 8.10 -38.53 8.18
C HIS A 373 7.12 -38.08 9.29
N CYS A 374 6.88 -36.78 9.46
CA CYS A 374 6.04 -36.20 10.52
C CYS A 374 6.50 -36.57 11.94
N GLU A 375 7.79 -36.82 12.12
CA GLU A 375 8.39 -37.33 13.35
C GLU A 375 8.64 -36.26 14.43
N ILE A 376 8.56 -34.98 14.06
CA ILE A 376 8.88 -33.83 14.92
C ILE A 376 7.58 -33.14 15.32
N ASN A 377 7.34 -32.99 16.62
CA ASN A 377 6.28 -32.10 17.13
C ASN A 377 6.71 -30.64 16.94
N ILE A 378 5.79 -29.77 16.50
CA ILE A 378 6.03 -28.33 16.45
C ILE A 378 6.08 -27.82 17.88
N ASP A 379 7.16 -27.13 18.26
CA ASP A 379 7.24 -26.44 19.55
C ASP A 379 6.41 -25.15 19.46
N GLU A 380 5.16 -25.21 19.90
CA GLU A 380 4.27 -24.05 19.88
C GLU A 380 4.68 -22.97 20.92
N CYS A 381 5.46 -23.36 21.94
CA CYS A 381 6.02 -22.45 22.93
C CYS A 381 7.20 -21.62 22.42
N ALA A 382 7.82 -21.97 21.28
CA ALA A 382 8.95 -21.24 20.70
C ALA A 382 8.63 -19.77 20.30
N SER A 383 7.35 -19.38 20.33
CA SER A 383 6.87 -18.01 20.11
C SER A 383 6.70 -17.18 21.40
N ASP A 384 6.98 -17.76 22.57
CA ASP A 384 6.72 -17.19 23.90
C ASP A 384 5.27 -16.65 24.08
N PRO A 385 4.21 -17.46 23.84
CA PRO A 385 2.83 -16.98 23.82
C PRO A 385 2.28 -16.56 25.20
N CYS A 386 2.80 -17.14 26.28
CA CYS A 386 2.30 -16.91 27.63
C CYS A 386 2.74 -15.56 28.21
N GLN A 387 1.77 -14.69 28.49
CA GLN A 387 2.00 -13.34 28.98
C GLN A 387 2.39 -13.30 30.46
N TYR A 388 2.91 -12.14 30.89
CA TYR A 388 3.28 -11.81 32.27
C TYR A 388 4.16 -12.84 33.01
N GLY A 389 4.96 -13.61 32.27
CA GLY A 389 5.86 -14.63 32.83
C GLY A 389 5.20 -15.96 33.14
N GLY A 390 4.01 -16.24 32.58
CA GLY A 390 3.41 -17.57 32.59
C GLY A 390 4.35 -18.63 31.98
N THR A 391 4.33 -19.84 32.53
CA THR A 391 5.15 -20.95 32.01
C THR A 391 4.40 -21.64 30.87
N CYS A 392 4.96 -21.62 29.66
CA CYS A 392 4.41 -22.35 28.52
C CYS A 392 4.72 -23.85 28.63
N VAL A 393 3.75 -24.69 28.27
CA VAL A 393 3.90 -26.13 28.12
C VAL A 393 3.46 -26.52 26.71
N ASP A 394 4.40 -27.11 25.97
CA ASP A 394 4.19 -27.62 24.61
C ASP A 394 3.19 -28.79 24.61
N GLY A 395 2.35 -28.85 23.58
CA GLY A 395 1.31 -29.87 23.42
C GLY A 395 1.38 -30.48 22.03
N VAL A 396 0.24 -30.67 21.36
CA VAL A 396 0.21 -31.13 19.95
C VAL A 396 -0.75 -30.22 19.22
N ASN A 397 -0.26 -29.40 18.29
CA ASN A 397 -1.06 -28.38 17.62
C ASN A 397 -1.78 -27.44 18.63
N SER A 398 -1.17 -27.24 19.80
CA SER A 398 -1.71 -26.55 20.96
C SER A 398 -0.64 -26.43 22.04
N TYR A 399 -0.61 -25.31 22.73
CA TYR A 399 0.17 -25.13 23.97
C TYR A 399 -0.78 -24.97 25.16
N THR A 400 -0.23 -24.92 26.38
CA THR A 400 -0.99 -24.55 27.58
C THR A 400 -0.13 -23.64 28.45
N CYS A 401 -0.67 -22.46 28.80
CA CYS A 401 -0.01 -21.56 29.73
C CYS A 401 -0.35 -21.90 31.20
N HIS A 402 0.69 -21.97 32.04
CA HIS A 402 0.56 -22.00 33.49
C HIS A 402 0.81 -20.58 34.02
N CYS A 403 -0.28 -19.85 34.24
CA CYS A 403 -0.25 -18.47 34.68
C CYS A 403 0.34 -18.32 36.08
N VAL A 404 1.15 -17.27 36.27
CA VAL A 404 1.57 -16.86 37.60
C VAL A 404 0.36 -16.34 38.39
N PRO A 405 0.31 -16.51 39.73
CA PRO A 405 -0.82 -16.05 40.53
C PRO A 405 -1.09 -14.55 40.32
N GLY A 406 -2.36 -14.21 40.08
CA GLY A 406 -2.75 -12.85 39.70
C GLY A 406 -3.17 -12.70 38.22
N PHE A 407 -2.86 -13.68 37.37
CA PHE A 407 -3.26 -13.67 35.96
C PHE A 407 -4.11 -14.88 35.58
N THR A 408 -4.93 -14.72 34.55
CA THR A 408 -5.84 -15.73 34.02
C THR A 408 -6.09 -15.53 32.52
N GLY A 409 -6.73 -16.51 31.87
CA GLY A 409 -6.88 -16.56 30.41
C GLY A 409 -6.05 -17.69 29.83
N ASP A 410 -6.24 -17.98 28.55
CA ASP A 410 -5.53 -19.08 27.89
C ASP A 410 -4.05 -18.71 27.63
N ASP A 411 -3.76 -17.41 27.45
CA ASP A 411 -2.42 -16.83 27.28
C ASP A 411 -1.96 -16.06 28.54
N CYS A 412 -2.69 -16.18 29.66
CA CYS A 412 -2.50 -15.39 30.88
C CYS A 412 -2.67 -13.87 30.69
N GLU A 413 -3.40 -13.45 29.66
CA GLU A 413 -3.55 -12.08 29.20
C GLU A 413 -4.42 -11.19 30.10
N ASN A 414 -5.23 -11.80 30.98
CA ASN A 414 -6.14 -11.08 31.87
C ASN A 414 -5.55 -10.93 33.27
N ASP A 415 -5.43 -9.69 33.70
CA ASP A 415 -5.12 -9.32 35.09
C ASP A 415 -6.35 -9.59 35.99
N VAL A 416 -6.15 -10.23 37.15
CA VAL A 416 -7.20 -10.60 38.10
C VAL A 416 -7.25 -9.55 39.20
N ASP A 417 -8.29 -8.70 39.21
CA ASP A 417 -8.53 -7.71 40.28
C ASP A 417 -8.54 -8.36 41.67
N LEU A 418 -7.41 -8.28 42.36
CA LEU A 418 -7.20 -8.83 43.70
C LEU A 418 -7.95 -8.01 44.75
N CYS A 419 -8.29 -6.76 44.44
CA CYS A 419 -8.99 -5.83 45.31
C CYS A 419 -10.52 -6.01 45.30
N ALA A 420 -11.11 -6.64 44.28
CA ALA A 420 -12.55 -6.79 44.06
C ALA A 420 -13.35 -7.34 45.27
N ASN A 421 -12.73 -8.18 46.10
CA ASN A 421 -13.37 -8.78 47.28
C ASN A 421 -13.13 -8.03 48.60
N ASN A 422 -12.59 -6.79 48.56
CA ASN A 422 -12.17 -6.00 49.73
C ASN A 422 -11.27 -6.78 50.69
N PRO A 423 -10.08 -7.28 50.25
CA PRO A 423 -9.16 -8.02 51.12
C PRO A 423 -8.49 -7.16 52.21
N CYS A 424 -8.47 -5.84 52.03
CA CYS A 424 -7.80 -4.91 52.94
C CYS A 424 -8.61 -4.57 54.20
N PRO A 425 -7.97 -4.14 55.31
CA PRO A 425 -8.67 -3.76 56.52
C PRO A 425 -9.61 -2.55 56.33
N PRO A 426 -10.64 -2.38 57.18
CA PRO A 426 -11.52 -1.22 57.11
C PRO A 426 -10.75 0.12 57.19
N ASN A 427 -11.07 1.04 56.28
CA ASN A 427 -10.41 2.34 56.06
C ASN A 427 -9.01 2.30 55.41
N TRP A 428 -8.67 1.20 54.73
CA TRP A 428 -7.47 1.12 53.88
C TRP A 428 -7.89 1.11 52.41
N GLY A 429 -7.11 1.76 51.54
CA GLY A 429 -7.17 1.56 50.10
C GLY A 429 -6.50 0.25 49.71
N CYS A 430 -6.90 -0.28 48.56
CA CYS A 430 -6.29 -1.43 47.91
C CYS A 430 -5.82 -0.99 46.53
N ASP A 431 -4.53 -1.15 46.25
CA ASP A 431 -3.91 -0.87 44.97
C ASP A 431 -3.39 -2.19 44.38
N ASP A 432 -3.79 -2.51 43.15
CA ASP A 432 -3.45 -3.76 42.47
C ASP A 432 -2.27 -3.59 41.50
N PHE A 433 -1.44 -4.62 41.42
CA PHE A 433 -0.26 -4.75 40.56
C PHE A 433 -0.18 -6.16 39.91
N GLY A 434 -1.33 -6.86 39.86
CA GLY A 434 -1.56 -8.16 39.25
C GLY A 434 -0.97 -9.32 40.05
N HIS A 435 0.35 -9.48 40.04
CA HIS A 435 1.03 -10.51 40.84
C HIS A 435 1.07 -10.21 42.36
N TYR A 436 0.68 -9.01 42.77
CA TYR A 436 0.51 -8.61 44.18
C TYR A 436 -0.39 -7.40 44.32
N PHE A 437 -0.98 -7.24 45.52
CA PHE A 437 -1.69 -6.02 45.90
C PHE A 437 -1.05 -5.36 47.12
N ILE A 438 -1.24 -4.05 47.25
CA ILE A 438 -0.83 -3.25 48.40
C ILE A 438 -2.08 -2.72 49.10
N CYS A 439 -2.18 -2.95 50.42
CA CYS A 439 -3.12 -2.23 51.26
C CYS A 439 -2.44 -0.97 51.83
N ASN A 440 -3.03 0.20 51.61
CA ASN A 440 -2.53 1.50 52.09
C ASN A 440 -3.51 2.16 53.08
N GLY A 441 -3.06 2.44 54.30
CA GLY A 441 -3.90 2.98 55.37
C GLY A 441 -4.10 4.51 55.29
N TYR A 442 -5.35 4.98 55.34
CA TYR A 442 -5.66 6.42 55.36
C TYR A 442 -5.86 6.96 56.79
N GLY A 443 -4.96 7.84 57.23
CA GLY A 443 -5.07 8.61 58.48
C GLY A 443 -4.15 8.13 59.62
N ARG A 444 -4.40 8.62 60.85
CA ARG A 444 -3.69 8.14 62.06
C ARG A 444 -4.29 6.81 62.53
N VAL A 445 -3.95 5.73 61.83
CA VAL A 445 -4.15 4.37 62.34
C VAL A 445 -3.03 4.00 63.33
N ASP A 446 -3.37 3.30 64.41
CA ASP A 446 -2.36 2.79 65.36
C ASP A 446 -1.57 1.64 64.71
N ALA A 447 -0.38 1.97 64.20
CA ALA A 447 0.54 1.05 63.51
C ALA A 447 0.99 -0.17 64.35
N GLY A 448 0.63 -0.23 65.64
CA GLY A 448 0.86 -1.39 66.50
C GLY A 448 -0.09 -2.58 66.25
N GLN A 449 -1.27 -2.36 65.64
CA GLN A 449 -2.29 -3.41 65.53
C GLN A 449 -2.20 -4.26 64.25
N TYR A 450 -1.71 -3.67 63.15
CA TYR A 450 -1.77 -4.20 61.78
C TYR A 450 -0.41 -4.60 61.18
N ARG A 451 0.51 -5.14 61.99
CA ARG A 451 1.69 -5.86 61.44
C ARG A 451 1.26 -7.15 60.75
N CYS A 452 2.02 -7.58 59.73
CA CYS A 452 1.80 -8.85 59.05
C CYS A 452 1.56 -10.03 59.99
N LYS A 453 0.41 -10.68 59.82
CA LYS A 453 -0.07 -11.86 60.56
C LYS A 453 -0.65 -12.87 59.58
N SER A 454 -0.94 -14.09 60.05
CA SER A 454 -1.51 -15.19 59.25
C SER A 454 -2.88 -14.93 58.61
N PHE A 455 -3.51 -13.78 58.87
CA PHE A 455 -4.79 -13.36 58.30
C PHE A 455 -4.67 -12.04 57.50
N SER A 456 -3.46 -11.54 57.27
CA SER A 456 -3.23 -10.27 56.57
C SER A 456 -3.33 -10.39 55.05
N CYS A 457 -3.25 -11.59 54.50
CA CYS A 457 -3.39 -11.90 53.07
C CYS A 457 -4.29 -13.14 52.88
N PRO A 458 -4.82 -13.39 51.66
CA PRO A 458 -5.53 -14.62 51.33
C PRO A 458 -4.69 -15.89 51.56
N PHE A 459 -5.36 -17.04 51.67
CA PHE A 459 -4.68 -18.33 51.82
C PHE A 459 -3.78 -18.61 50.59
N GLY A 460 -2.49 -18.89 50.82
CA GLY A 460 -1.49 -19.05 49.76
C GLY A 460 -0.67 -17.79 49.43
N TRP A 461 -0.90 -16.68 50.15
CA TRP A 461 -0.20 -15.41 49.93
C TRP A 461 0.65 -15.03 51.15
N SER A 462 1.83 -14.46 50.88
CA SER A 462 2.77 -13.98 51.88
C SER A 462 2.63 -12.48 52.13
N CYS A 463 2.74 -12.07 53.39
CA CYS A 463 2.63 -10.66 53.82
C CYS A 463 4.02 -10.09 54.11
N GLN A 464 4.31 -8.90 53.59
CA GLN A 464 5.50 -8.12 53.93
C GLN A 464 5.13 -6.72 54.45
N ASP A 465 5.60 -6.39 55.66
CA ASP A 465 5.53 -5.03 56.23
C ASP A 465 6.53 -4.14 55.46
N VAL A 466 6.05 -3.25 54.60
CA VAL A 466 6.88 -2.30 53.81
C VAL A 466 6.93 -0.89 54.42
N GLY A 467 6.16 -0.63 55.48
CA GLY A 467 6.18 0.63 56.22
C GLY A 467 5.23 0.63 57.40
N GLN A 468 5.12 1.76 58.11
CA GLN A 468 4.16 1.88 59.24
C GLN A 468 2.68 2.01 58.81
N LEU A 469 2.41 2.14 57.50
CA LEU A 469 1.07 2.41 56.94
C LEU A 469 0.76 1.59 55.66
N SER A 470 1.62 0.64 55.29
CA SER A 470 1.51 -0.13 54.04
C SER A 470 1.85 -1.60 54.24
N LEU A 471 1.04 -2.47 53.65
CA LEU A 471 1.17 -3.93 53.66
C LEU A 471 1.17 -4.45 52.23
N THR A 472 2.15 -5.28 51.87
CA THR A 472 2.21 -5.94 50.56
C THR A 472 1.84 -7.41 50.71
N CYS A 473 0.91 -7.88 49.87
CA CYS A 473 0.52 -9.28 49.79
C CYS A 473 0.92 -9.85 48.42
N GLY A 474 1.98 -10.67 48.39
CA GLY A 474 2.46 -11.35 47.18
C GLY A 474 2.34 -12.85 47.29
N ALA A 475 2.04 -13.54 46.18
CA ALA A 475 1.90 -14.99 46.16
C ALA A 475 3.20 -15.70 46.57
N HIS A 476 3.08 -16.92 47.11
CA HIS A 476 4.28 -17.73 47.37
C HIS A 476 4.94 -18.16 46.05
N ALA A 477 6.26 -17.95 45.96
CA ALA A 477 7.13 -18.52 44.93
C ALA A 477 7.51 -19.98 45.25
#